data_AF-A0A3L8CUH7-F1
#
_entry.id   AF-A0A3L8CUH7-F1
#
_cell.length_a   1.000
_cell.length_b   1.000
_cell.length_c   1.000
_cell.angle_alpha   90.00
_cell.angle_beta   90.00
_cell.angle_gamma   90.00
#
_symmetry.space_group_name_H-M   'P 1'
#
loop_
_entity.id
_entity.type
_entity.pdbx_description
1 polymer ?
#
loop_
_entity_poly.entity_id
_entity_poly.type
_entity_poly.pdbx_seq_one_letter_code
_entity_poly.pdbx_strand_id
1 'polypeptide(L)'
;MDTPQDPFEKNKVYYQLKSRVALAHGHPQPKSSMPAPPTFPNQLTTSLCGPATFFYALLMDRPDLYTQAIIDLWETGETTIGTLHIKPSHGACNPKNFSDKNENDRIWAIDWISLASLRDSENMFLDYDSPLDQLAGITLPGTIADWFTKAGASVVFENVQYTSHLNQQQLVELFGHIDPQHHVATLIGAGMLENGEGSVKNHWITWEQGPATAEGEVTPTTAPGAAITGSTLFTWGQVGHLLAKNLTLQGLLKHLYGGLVFSKIP
;
A
#
# COMPACT_ATOMS: atom_id res chain seq x y z
N MET A 1 -18.57 -8.24 21.52
CA MET A 1 -17.28 -7.57 21.74
C MET A 1 -16.93 -7.85 23.19
N ASP A 2 -15.76 -8.43 23.45
CA ASP A 2 -15.28 -9.01 24.74
C ASP A 2 -15.36 -10.54 24.86
N THR A 3 -14.73 -11.25 23.92
CA THR A 3 -14.11 -12.54 24.23
C THR A 3 -12.60 -12.44 24.01
N PRO A 4 -11.76 -13.23 24.72
CA PRO A 4 -10.29 -13.22 24.54
C PRO A 4 -9.82 -13.51 23.10
N GLN A 5 -10.72 -13.99 22.25
CA GLN A 5 -10.47 -14.26 20.82
C GLN A 5 -10.82 -13.09 19.90
N ASP A 6 -11.28 -11.95 20.43
CA ASP A 6 -11.61 -10.78 19.62
C ASP A 6 -10.31 -10.13 19.12
N PRO A 7 -10.03 -10.11 17.80
CA PRO A 7 -8.83 -9.47 17.26
C PRO A 7 -8.88 -7.94 17.37
N PHE A 8 -10.07 -7.37 17.62
CA PHE A 8 -10.30 -5.94 17.81
C PHE A 8 -10.30 -5.51 19.28
N GLU A 9 -9.87 -6.37 20.21
CA GLU A 9 -9.70 -5.99 21.61
C GLU A 9 -8.75 -4.78 21.72
N LYS A 10 -9.13 -3.77 22.53
CA LYS A 10 -8.40 -2.51 22.70
C LYS A 10 -6.90 -2.71 22.89
N ASN A 11 -6.51 -3.63 23.78
CA ASN A 11 -5.10 -3.87 24.10
C ASN A 11 -4.32 -4.45 22.92
N LYS A 12 -4.95 -5.32 22.11
CA LYS A 12 -4.35 -5.89 20.91
C LYS A 12 -4.15 -4.81 19.84
N VAL A 13 -5.19 -4.01 19.56
CA VAL A 13 -5.13 -2.91 18.57
C VAL A 13 -4.03 -1.92 18.93
N TYR A 14 -4.00 -1.45 20.19
CA TYR A 14 -3.00 -0.49 20.65
C TYR A 14 -1.58 -1.07 20.63
N TYR A 15 -1.41 -2.35 20.96
CA TYR A 15 -0.11 -3.00 20.88
C TYR A 15 0.37 -3.18 19.43
N GLN A 16 -0.52 -3.60 18.52
CA GLN A 16 -0.20 -3.75 17.11
C GLN A 16 0.23 -2.40 16.50
N LEU A 17 -0.50 -1.31 16.80
CA LEU A 17 -0.15 0.04 16.36
C LEU A 17 1.23 0.48 16.88
N LYS A 18 1.47 0.35 18.19
CA LYS A 18 2.77 0.69 18.78
C LYS A 18 3.91 -0.12 18.18
N SER A 19 3.68 -1.41 17.93
CA SER A 19 4.67 -2.30 17.32
C SER A 19 4.97 -1.90 15.88
N ARG A 20 3.94 -1.62 15.08
CA ARG A 20 4.09 -1.19 13.69
C ARG A 20 4.85 0.12 13.57
N VAL A 21 4.45 1.15 14.33
CA VAL A 21 5.13 2.45 14.32
C VAL A 21 6.59 2.31 14.77
N ALA A 22 6.86 1.52 15.81
CA ALA A 22 8.24 1.28 16.23
C ALA A 22 9.06 0.61 15.12
N LEU A 23 8.56 -0.50 14.55
CA LEU A 23 9.28 -1.28 13.54
C LEU A 23 9.51 -0.48 12.24
N ALA A 24 8.49 0.24 11.75
CA ALA A 24 8.59 1.02 10.51
C ALA A 24 9.62 2.15 10.60
N HIS A 25 9.86 2.67 11.81
CA HIS A 25 10.81 3.75 12.08
C HIS A 25 12.12 3.26 12.71
N GLY A 26 12.42 1.96 12.58
CA GLY A 26 13.70 1.37 13.00
C GLY A 26 13.89 1.28 14.52
N HIS A 27 12.83 1.40 15.30
CA HIS A 27 12.85 1.24 16.75
C HIS A 27 12.59 -0.23 17.16
N PRO A 28 13.09 -0.66 18.34
CA PRO A 28 12.81 -1.98 18.85
C PRO A 28 11.30 -2.21 19.06
N GLN A 29 10.83 -3.40 18.72
CA GLN A 29 9.45 -3.81 19.01
C GLN A 29 9.19 -3.76 20.53
N PRO A 30 8.04 -3.21 20.98
CA PRO A 30 7.64 -3.28 22.38
C PRO A 30 7.54 -4.73 22.88
N LYS A 31 8.02 -4.98 24.10
CA LYS A 31 7.92 -6.32 24.72
C LYS A 31 6.46 -6.64 25.04
N SER A 32 5.97 -7.77 24.52
CA SER A 32 4.64 -8.30 24.82
C SER A 32 4.57 -9.77 24.46
N SER A 33 3.61 -10.49 25.06
CA SER A 33 3.22 -11.84 24.64
C SER A 33 2.25 -11.83 23.46
N MET A 34 1.72 -10.66 23.07
CA MET A 34 0.83 -10.51 21.92
C MET A 34 1.61 -10.56 20.60
N PRO A 35 1.03 -11.15 19.53
CA PRO A 35 1.67 -11.20 18.23
C PRO A 35 1.77 -9.80 17.61
N ALA A 36 2.91 -9.48 17.01
CA ALA A 36 3.12 -8.20 16.33
C ALA A 36 2.76 -8.30 14.84
N PRO A 37 2.19 -7.22 14.27
CA PRO A 37 1.83 -7.19 12.87
C PRO A 37 3.08 -7.06 11.98
N PRO A 38 2.95 -7.28 10.67
CA PRO A 38 3.95 -6.88 9.69
C PRO A 38 4.36 -5.41 9.87
N THR A 39 5.63 -5.13 9.58
CA THR A 39 6.26 -3.81 9.72
C THR A 39 5.48 -2.71 9.00
N PHE A 40 4.90 -3.02 7.84
CA PHE A 40 4.17 -2.07 7.01
C PHE A 40 2.72 -2.56 6.77
N PRO A 41 1.82 -1.69 6.29
CA PRO A 41 0.44 -2.09 5.98
C PRO A 41 0.39 -3.29 5.05
N ASN A 42 -0.39 -4.31 5.40
CA ASN A 42 -0.42 -5.58 4.70
C ASN A 42 -1.84 -5.97 4.31
N GLN A 43 -2.13 -5.87 3.01
CA GLN A 43 -3.42 -6.28 2.43
C GLN A 43 -3.56 -7.79 2.28
N LEU A 44 -2.48 -8.57 2.45
CA LEU A 44 -2.43 -10.01 2.14
C LEU A 44 -3.03 -10.30 0.75
N THR A 45 -4.03 -11.18 0.67
CA THR A 45 -4.68 -11.58 -0.59
C THR A 45 -5.88 -10.69 -0.97
N THR A 46 -6.15 -9.63 -0.21
CA THR A 46 -7.28 -8.71 -0.48
C THR A 46 -6.93 -7.67 -1.56
N SER A 47 -7.95 -7.11 -2.20
CA SER A 47 -7.79 -6.07 -3.25
C SER A 47 -7.55 -4.65 -2.68
N LEU A 48 -6.77 -4.54 -1.60
CA LEU A 48 -6.56 -3.28 -0.85
C LEU A 48 -5.19 -2.63 -1.09
N CYS A 49 -4.57 -2.88 -2.25
CA CYS A 49 -3.24 -2.34 -2.60
C CYS A 49 -3.20 -0.80 -2.72
N GLY A 50 -4.27 -0.18 -3.21
CA GLY A 50 -4.41 1.28 -3.24
C GLY A 50 -4.40 1.88 -1.82
N PRO A 51 -5.32 1.47 -0.93
CA PRO A 51 -5.29 1.87 0.47
C PRO A 51 -3.94 1.60 1.15
N ALA A 52 -3.32 0.44 0.88
CA ALA A 52 -2.02 0.11 1.46
C ALA A 52 -0.93 1.10 1.05
N THR A 53 -0.93 1.55 -0.21
CA THR A 53 -0.03 2.57 -0.75
C THR A 53 -0.20 3.90 0.01
N PHE A 54 -1.45 4.35 0.22
CA PHE A 54 -1.75 5.57 0.96
C PHE A 54 -1.33 5.48 2.44
N PHE A 55 -1.74 4.41 3.13
CA PHE A 55 -1.44 4.24 4.55
C PHE A 55 0.04 3.96 4.82
N TYR A 56 0.78 3.41 3.86
CA TYR A 56 2.24 3.33 3.94
C TYR A 56 2.85 4.74 3.91
N ALA A 57 2.46 5.61 2.97
CA ALA A 57 2.93 6.99 2.94
C ALA A 57 2.59 7.75 4.23
N LEU A 58 1.35 7.60 4.73
CA LEU A 58 0.92 8.21 5.99
C LEU A 58 1.74 7.72 7.19
N LEU A 59 2.02 6.41 7.26
CA LEU A 59 2.86 5.82 8.31
C LEU A 59 4.28 6.39 8.29
N MET A 60 4.85 6.59 7.09
CA MET A 60 6.21 7.10 6.93
C MET A 60 6.34 8.59 7.21
N ASP A 61 5.34 9.40 6.82
CA ASP A 61 5.39 10.86 6.98
C ASP A 61 4.86 11.33 8.33
N ARG A 62 3.72 10.77 8.76
CA ARG A 62 2.93 11.22 9.91
C ARG A 62 2.46 10.01 10.74
N PRO A 63 3.39 9.30 11.42
CA PRO A 63 3.04 8.13 12.25
C PRO A 63 2.04 8.47 13.37
N ASP A 64 1.97 9.74 13.78
CA ASP A 64 0.98 10.27 14.71
C ASP A 64 -0.43 10.28 14.08
N LEU A 65 -0.59 10.80 12.86
CA LEU A 65 -1.87 10.78 12.14
C LEU A 65 -2.27 9.35 11.74
N TYR A 66 -1.32 8.52 11.32
CA TYR A 66 -1.56 7.10 11.08
C TYR A 66 -2.18 6.41 12.29
N THR A 67 -1.60 6.65 13.48
CA THR A 67 -2.08 6.07 14.74
C THR A 67 -3.45 6.63 15.11
N GLN A 68 -3.62 7.95 15.04
CA GLN A 68 -4.88 8.61 15.37
C GLN A 68 -6.01 8.12 14.47
N ALA A 69 -5.78 8.03 13.16
CA ALA A 69 -6.78 7.59 12.20
C ALA A 69 -7.32 6.18 12.51
N ILE A 70 -6.44 5.25 12.86
CA ILE A 70 -6.83 3.87 13.19
C ILE A 70 -7.55 3.81 14.54
N ILE A 71 -7.12 4.62 15.53
CA ILE A 71 -7.82 4.71 16.82
C ILE A 71 -9.22 5.28 16.64
N ASP A 72 -9.38 6.37 15.90
CA ASP A 72 -10.68 7.00 15.63
C ASP A 72 -11.62 6.03 14.90
N LEU A 73 -11.14 5.38 13.83
CA LEU A 73 -11.91 4.37 13.12
C LEU A 73 -12.35 3.21 14.03
N TRP A 74 -11.51 2.82 14.98
CA TRP A 74 -11.82 1.76 15.94
C TRP A 74 -12.79 2.22 17.04
N GLU A 75 -12.62 3.42 17.61
CA GLU A 75 -13.43 3.92 18.73
C GLU A 75 -14.77 4.53 18.29
N THR A 76 -14.79 5.24 17.16
CA THR A 76 -15.95 6.03 16.70
C THR A 76 -16.47 5.62 15.33
N GLY A 77 -15.76 4.76 14.59
CA GLY A 77 -16.18 4.28 13.27
C GLY A 77 -15.96 5.28 12.13
N GLU A 78 -15.27 6.39 12.38
CA GLU A 78 -14.93 7.39 11.37
C GLU A 78 -13.68 8.17 11.78
N THR A 79 -12.94 8.70 10.82
CA THR A 79 -11.80 9.60 11.07
C THR A 79 -11.68 10.67 9.99
N THR A 80 -10.81 11.66 10.23
CA THR A 80 -10.48 12.70 9.25
C THR A 80 -8.97 12.95 9.23
N ILE A 81 -8.36 12.85 8.05
CA ILE A 81 -6.95 13.16 7.80
C ILE A 81 -6.90 14.37 6.85
N GLY A 82 -6.54 15.55 7.34
CA GLY A 82 -6.68 16.79 6.56
C GLY A 82 -8.15 17.06 6.24
N THR A 83 -8.53 17.02 4.96
CA THR A 83 -9.92 17.03 4.48
C THR A 83 -10.43 15.67 4.01
N LEU A 84 -9.62 14.60 4.14
CA LEU A 84 -10.03 13.24 3.82
C LEU A 84 -10.86 12.69 4.98
N HIS A 85 -12.18 12.67 4.81
CA HIS A 85 -13.09 12.05 5.76
C HIS A 85 -13.31 10.59 5.40
N ILE A 86 -12.99 9.68 6.32
CA ILE A 86 -13.15 8.23 6.15
C ILE A 86 -14.25 7.78 7.09
N LYS A 87 -15.37 7.37 6.51
CA LYS A 87 -16.52 6.81 7.23
C LYS A 87 -17.00 5.56 6.50
N PRO A 88 -16.54 4.37 6.88
CA PRO A 88 -17.08 3.15 6.33
C PRO A 88 -18.54 2.93 6.73
N SER A 89 -19.20 2.04 6.00
CA SER A 89 -20.44 1.40 6.40
C SER A 89 -20.24 0.55 7.66
N HIS A 90 -21.35 0.15 8.29
CA HIS A 90 -21.31 -0.62 9.54
C HIS A 90 -20.58 -1.97 9.43
N GLY A 91 -20.47 -2.52 8.21
CA GLY A 91 -19.84 -3.82 7.94
C GLY A 91 -18.33 -3.81 8.13
N ALA A 92 -17.63 -2.74 7.73
CA ALA A 92 -16.18 -2.67 7.85
C ALA A 92 -15.71 -2.57 9.31
N CYS A 93 -16.51 -1.97 10.20
CA CYS A 93 -16.24 -1.93 11.65
C CYS A 93 -16.62 -3.23 12.39
N ASN A 94 -17.39 -4.12 11.76
CA ASN A 94 -17.81 -5.41 12.31
C ASN A 94 -17.74 -6.51 11.23
N PRO A 95 -16.53 -6.86 10.76
CA PRO A 95 -16.37 -7.72 9.59
C PRO A 95 -16.93 -9.12 9.81
N LYS A 96 -17.61 -9.63 8.79
CA LYS A 96 -18.01 -11.05 8.73
C LYS A 96 -16.83 -11.87 8.21
N ASN A 97 -16.65 -13.07 8.77
CA ASN A 97 -15.59 -14.02 8.36
C ASN A 97 -14.17 -13.42 8.38
N PHE A 98 -13.90 -12.61 9.40
CA PHE A 98 -12.61 -11.92 9.58
C PHE A 98 -11.42 -12.89 9.70
N SER A 99 -11.64 -14.09 10.24
CA SER A 99 -10.65 -15.16 10.34
C SER A 99 -11.16 -16.46 9.72
N ASP A 100 -10.27 -17.32 9.23
CA ASP A 100 -10.60 -18.68 8.77
C ASP A 100 -10.57 -19.69 9.93
N LYS A 101 -9.39 -19.90 10.52
CA LYS A 101 -9.11 -20.84 11.60
C LYS A 101 -8.43 -20.18 12.79
N ASN A 102 -7.59 -19.16 12.55
CA ASN A 102 -6.80 -18.47 13.58
C ASN A 102 -6.94 -16.95 13.44
N GLU A 103 -6.76 -16.20 14.54
CA GLU A 103 -6.67 -14.74 14.46
C GLU A 103 -5.54 -14.30 13.49
N ASN A 104 -5.81 -13.26 12.69
CA ASN A 104 -4.89 -12.65 11.72
C ASN A 104 -4.48 -13.54 10.52
N ASP A 105 -5.18 -14.64 10.27
CA ASP A 105 -4.87 -15.52 9.13
C ASP A 105 -5.31 -14.94 7.76
N ARG A 106 -6.31 -14.05 7.74
CA ARG A 106 -6.79 -13.38 6.53
C ARG A 106 -6.33 -11.94 6.38
N ILE A 107 -6.25 -11.21 7.49
CA ILE A 107 -5.76 -9.82 7.60
C ILE A 107 -5.57 -9.46 9.07
N TRP A 108 -4.63 -8.56 9.37
CA TRP A 108 -4.46 -8.03 10.71
C TRP A 108 -5.56 -7.02 11.04
N ALA A 109 -5.97 -6.96 12.32
CA ALA A 109 -7.02 -6.05 12.75
C ALA A 109 -6.75 -4.59 12.36
N ILE A 110 -5.52 -4.10 12.59
CA ILE A 110 -5.14 -2.73 12.24
C ILE A 110 -5.10 -2.47 10.73
N ASP A 111 -4.83 -3.50 9.92
CA ASP A 111 -4.87 -3.41 8.46
C ASP A 111 -6.31 -3.41 7.95
N TRP A 112 -7.20 -4.18 8.56
CA TRP A 112 -8.62 -4.12 8.21
C TRP A 112 -9.26 -2.79 8.61
N ILE A 113 -9.04 -2.32 9.85
CA ILE A 113 -9.55 -1.04 10.33
C ILE A 113 -9.12 0.10 9.41
N SER A 114 -7.89 0.10 8.91
CA SER A 114 -7.40 1.15 8.01
C SER A 114 -7.81 0.92 6.56
N LEU A 115 -7.33 -0.16 5.96
CA LEU A 115 -7.37 -0.38 4.52
C LEU A 115 -8.80 -0.63 4.02
N ALA A 116 -9.57 -1.45 4.74
CA ALA A 116 -10.95 -1.74 4.36
C ALA A 116 -11.86 -0.53 4.59
N SER A 117 -11.65 0.22 5.68
CA SER A 117 -12.46 1.42 5.96
C SER A 117 -12.28 2.51 4.90
N LEU A 118 -11.05 2.78 4.47
CA LEU A 118 -10.80 3.73 3.38
C LEU A 118 -11.47 3.25 2.08
N ARG A 119 -11.31 1.97 1.74
CA ARG A 119 -11.92 1.40 0.55
C ARG A 119 -13.44 1.54 0.55
N ASP A 120 -14.07 1.20 1.66
CA ASP A 120 -15.53 1.20 1.81
C ASP A 120 -16.10 2.63 1.84
N SER A 121 -15.36 3.60 2.41
CA SER A 121 -15.79 5.00 2.49
C SER A 121 -15.95 5.71 1.13
N GLU A 122 -15.35 5.18 0.07
CA GLU A 122 -15.41 5.78 -1.27
C GLU A 122 -16.80 5.74 -1.91
N ASN A 123 -17.76 4.96 -1.39
CA ASN A 123 -19.16 4.90 -1.84
C ASN A 123 -19.38 4.72 -3.37
N MET A 124 -18.33 4.40 -4.13
CA MET A 124 -18.38 4.25 -5.58
C MET A 124 -18.54 2.76 -5.91
N PHE A 125 -19.79 2.30 -5.91
CA PHE A 125 -20.26 1.10 -6.63
C PHE A 125 -19.78 -0.29 -6.17
N LEU A 126 -19.45 -0.55 -4.90
CA LEU A 126 -19.38 -1.91 -4.32
C LEU A 126 -19.33 -1.83 -2.77
N ASP A 127 -20.36 -2.34 -2.08
CA ASP A 127 -20.27 -2.64 -0.63
C ASP A 127 -19.12 -3.63 -0.41
N TYR A 128 -18.12 -3.31 0.44
CA TYR A 128 -16.99 -4.21 0.73
C TYR A 128 -17.15 -4.88 2.09
N ASP A 129 -18.15 -5.78 2.20
CA ASP A 129 -18.51 -6.46 3.45
C ASP A 129 -17.70 -7.75 3.71
N SER A 130 -16.80 -8.14 2.79
CA SER A 130 -16.08 -9.42 2.84
C SER A 130 -14.68 -9.38 2.17
N PRO A 131 -13.66 -10.05 2.76
CA PRO A 131 -12.36 -10.28 2.12
C PRO A 131 -12.40 -11.05 0.78
N LEU A 132 -13.56 -11.63 0.43
CA LEU A 132 -13.78 -12.45 -0.77
C LEU A 132 -14.27 -11.64 -1.99
N ASP A 133 -14.57 -10.35 -1.82
CA ASP A 133 -15.04 -9.50 -2.92
C ASP A 133 -13.84 -9.06 -3.78
N GLN A 134 -13.55 -9.83 -4.85
CA GLN A 134 -12.31 -9.72 -5.64
C GLN A 134 -12.51 -9.18 -7.06
N LEU A 135 -13.74 -8.91 -7.53
CA LEU A 135 -13.97 -8.51 -8.92
C LEU A 135 -13.67 -7.01 -9.18
N ALA A 136 -12.72 -6.75 -10.08
CA ALA A 136 -12.33 -5.44 -10.65
C ALA A 136 -11.90 -4.34 -9.65
N GLY A 137 -11.48 -4.70 -8.43
CA GLY A 137 -11.27 -3.83 -7.27
C GLY A 137 -10.02 -2.93 -7.25
N ILE A 138 -9.34 -2.68 -8.37
CA ILE A 138 -8.15 -1.80 -8.38
C ILE A 138 -8.60 -0.38 -8.08
N THR A 139 -7.89 0.31 -7.21
CA THR A 139 -8.13 1.72 -6.95
C THR A 139 -7.73 2.54 -8.18
N LEU A 140 -8.62 3.39 -8.69
CA LEU A 140 -8.31 4.21 -9.86
C LEU A 140 -7.22 5.25 -9.52
N PRO A 141 -6.37 5.65 -10.49
CA PRO A 141 -5.34 6.68 -10.26
C PRO A 141 -5.89 7.96 -9.64
N GLY A 142 -7.03 8.45 -10.17
CA GLY A 142 -7.69 9.65 -9.64
C GLY A 142 -8.17 9.50 -8.19
N THR A 143 -8.55 8.30 -7.76
CA THR A 143 -8.94 8.02 -6.37
C THR A 143 -7.74 8.08 -5.43
N ILE A 144 -6.60 7.48 -5.81
CA ILE A 144 -5.37 7.60 -5.00
C ILE A 144 -4.94 9.07 -4.93
N ALA A 145 -4.96 9.78 -6.06
CA ALA A 145 -4.62 11.19 -6.10
C ALA A 145 -5.51 12.05 -5.20
N ASP A 146 -6.81 11.77 -5.18
CA ASP A 146 -7.77 12.43 -4.31
C ASP A 146 -7.49 12.17 -2.82
N TRP A 147 -7.16 10.93 -2.42
CA TRP A 147 -6.79 10.61 -1.04
C TRP A 147 -5.56 11.39 -0.56
N PHE A 148 -4.48 11.37 -1.36
CA PHE A 148 -3.26 12.12 -1.03
C PHE A 148 -3.53 13.63 -0.97
N THR A 149 -4.27 14.16 -1.94
CA THR A 149 -4.60 15.60 -1.99
C THR A 149 -5.44 16.02 -0.77
N LYS A 150 -6.47 15.23 -0.44
CA LYS A 150 -7.32 15.49 0.73
C LYS A 150 -6.55 15.31 2.05
N ALA A 151 -5.55 14.45 2.10
CA ALA A 151 -4.65 14.34 3.25
C ALA A 151 -3.66 15.52 3.37
N GLY A 152 -3.58 16.40 2.37
CA GLY A 152 -2.75 17.60 2.37
C GLY A 152 -1.49 17.52 1.52
N ALA A 153 -1.23 16.39 0.85
CA ALA A 153 -0.15 16.28 -0.13
C ALA A 153 -0.53 16.94 -1.46
N SER A 154 0.43 17.09 -2.37
CA SER A 154 0.21 17.55 -3.75
C SER A 154 0.64 16.48 -4.75
N VAL A 155 -0.09 16.37 -5.88
CA VAL A 155 0.35 15.57 -7.02
C VAL A 155 1.43 16.35 -7.77
N VAL A 156 2.66 15.83 -7.75
CA VAL A 156 3.84 16.47 -8.35
C VAL A 156 4.06 16.01 -9.79
N PHE A 157 3.69 14.76 -10.09
CA PHE A 157 3.83 14.17 -11.42
C PHE A 157 2.83 13.02 -11.61
N GLU A 158 2.36 12.83 -12.84
CA GLU A 158 1.49 11.74 -13.23
C GLU A 158 1.80 11.31 -14.67
N ASN A 159 1.96 10.01 -14.90
CA ASN A 159 2.12 9.45 -16.24
C ASN A 159 1.39 8.11 -16.44
N VAL A 160 0.31 7.88 -15.69
CA VAL A 160 -0.47 6.64 -15.80
C VAL A 160 -1.02 6.46 -17.22
N GLN A 161 -0.78 5.29 -17.79
CA GLN A 161 -1.17 4.90 -19.14
C GLN A 161 -2.42 4.01 -19.06
N TYR A 162 -3.51 4.36 -19.74
CA TYR A 162 -4.77 3.58 -19.69
C TYR A 162 -4.83 2.37 -20.63
N THR A 163 -4.06 2.37 -21.70
CA THR A 163 -4.10 1.30 -22.72
C THR A 163 -2.72 0.74 -23.07
N SER A 164 -1.65 1.40 -22.66
CA SER A 164 -0.26 1.04 -22.97
C SER A 164 0.57 0.88 -21.69
N HIS A 165 1.78 0.34 -21.84
CA HIS A 165 2.79 0.33 -20.79
C HIS A 165 3.70 1.56 -20.90
N LEU A 166 4.49 1.83 -19.86
CA LEU A 166 5.57 2.80 -19.96
C LEU A 166 6.62 2.34 -20.99
N ASN A 167 7.19 3.31 -21.70
CA ASN A 167 8.49 3.14 -22.34
C ASN A 167 9.62 3.51 -21.38
N GLN A 168 10.85 3.19 -21.76
CA GLN A 168 12.04 3.42 -20.94
C GLN A 168 12.29 4.91 -20.61
N GLN A 169 11.97 5.83 -21.52
CA GLN A 169 12.11 7.27 -21.25
C GLN A 169 11.10 7.74 -20.20
N GLN A 170 9.85 7.31 -20.30
CA GLN A 170 8.80 7.62 -19.31
C GLN A 170 9.11 6.98 -17.95
N LEU A 171 9.74 5.81 -17.93
CA LEU A 171 10.25 5.19 -16.71
C LEU A 171 11.30 6.08 -16.06
N VAL A 172 12.34 6.48 -16.81
CA VAL A 172 13.41 7.33 -16.26
C VAL A 172 12.87 8.66 -15.75
N GLU A 173 11.91 9.27 -16.46
CA GLU A 173 11.25 10.49 -16.01
C GLU A 173 10.51 10.31 -14.68
N LEU A 174 9.66 9.29 -14.56
CA LEU A 174 8.93 8.98 -13.34
C LEU A 174 9.86 8.72 -12.15
N PHE A 175 10.91 7.94 -12.37
CA PHE A 175 11.85 7.55 -11.32
C PHE A 175 12.85 8.66 -10.95
N GLY A 176 12.99 9.69 -11.80
CA GLY A 176 13.71 10.91 -11.47
C GLY A 176 13.09 11.72 -10.31
N HIS A 177 11.87 11.37 -9.90
CA HIS A 177 11.20 11.94 -8.74
C HIS A 177 11.38 11.14 -7.44
N ILE A 178 12.11 10.02 -7.45
CA ILE A 178 12.40 9.28 -6.22
C ILE A 178 13.38 10.08 -5.38
N ASP A 179 12.88 10.66 -4.29
CA ASP A 179 13.69 11.32 -3.27
C ASP A 179 12.96 11.28 -1.91
N PRO A 180 13.64 11.63 -0.79
CA PRO A 180 13.04 11.57 0.54
C PRO A 180 11.86 12.53 0.81
N GLN A 181 11.45 13.38 -0.14
CA GLN A 181 10.32 14.30 -0.05
C GLN A 181 9.12 13.87 -0.90
N HIS A 182 9.25 12.77 -1.65
CA HIS A 182 8.22 12.30 -2.55
C HIS A 182 7.87 10.81 -2.34
N HIS A 183 6.61 10.48 -2.58
CA HIS A 183 6.13 9.10 -2.69
C HIS A 183 5.84 8.77 -4.14
N VAL A 184 6.51 7.76 -4.69
CA VAL A 184 6.32 7.32 -6.09
C VAL A 184 5.48 6.05 -6.12
N ALA A 185 4.19 6.18 -6.39
CA ALA A 185 3.25 5.07 -6.49
C ALA A 185 3.04 4.65 -7.95
N THR A 186 3.14 3.37 -8.27
CA THR A 186 2.94 2.87 -9.64
C THR A 186 1.85 1.83 -9.75
N LEU A 187 1.08 1.92 -10.83
CA LEU A 187 0.14 0.90 -11.25
C LEU A 187 0.87 -0.15 -12.09
N ILE A 188 0.77 -1.41 -11.68
CA ILE A 188 1.52 -2.51 -12.27
C ILE A 188 0.61 -3.71 -12.59
N GLY A 189 1.14 -4.63 -13.41
CA GLY A 189 0.74 -6.03 -13.40
C GLY A 189 1.62 -6.82 -12.45
N ALA A 190 1.04 -7.45 -11.43
CA ALA A 190 1.74 -8.06 -10.31
C ALA A 190 2.69 -9.21 -10.71
N GLY A 191 2.59 -9.77 -11.92
CA GLY A 191 3.54 -10.76 -12.45
C GLY A 191 5.00 -10.29 -12.55
N MET A 192 5.28 -9.00 -12.37
CA MET A 192 6.66 -8.51 -12.20
C MET A 192 7.23 -8.68 -10.78
N LEU A 193 6.41 -9.03 -9.80
CA LEU A 193 6.80 -9.22 -8.40
C LEU A 193 7.15 -10.68 -8.12
N GLU A 194 8.01 -10.92 -7.13
CA GLU A 194 8.25 -12.28 -6.63
C GLU A 194 6.95 -12.84 -6.03
N ASN A 195 6.52 -14.01 -6.49
CA ASN A 195 5.23 -14.65 -6.15
C ASN A 195 3.96 -13.90 -6.60
N GLY A 196 4.11 -12.85 -7.42
CA GLY A 196 2.96 -12.18 -8.03
C GLY A 196 2.48 -12.90 -9.29
N GLU A 197 1.18 -12.73 -9.59
CA GLU A 197 0.56 -13.31 -10.78
C GLU A 197 -0.16 -12.24 -11.62
N GLY A 198 -0.30 -12.53 -12.92
CA GLY A 198 -1.03 -11.69 -13.86
C GLY A 198 -0.18 -10.64 -14.57
N SER A 199 -0.48 -10.42 -15.86
CA SER A 199 0.21 -9.46 -16.73
C SER A 199 -0.60 -8.18 -16.97
N VAL A 200 -1.83 -8.11 -16.45
CA VAL A 200 -2.72 -6.95 -16.59
C VAL A 200 -2.60 -6.03 -15.37
N LYS A 201 -2.97 -4.76 -15.53
CA LYS A 201 -3.13 -3.81 -14.42
C LYS A 201 -3.94 -4.45 -13.32
N ASN A 202 -3.34 -4.67 -12.16
CA ASN A 202 -4.01 -5.29 -11.03
C ASN A 202 -3.50 -4.82 -9.67
N HIS A 203 -2.43 -4.02 -9.61
CA HIS A 203 -1.77 -3.78 -8.33
C HIS A 203 -1.07 -2.43 -8.23
N TRP A 204 -1.15 -1.81 -7.04
CA TRP A 204 -0.40 -0.60 -6.68
C TRP A 204 0.76 -0.95 -5.75
N ILE A 205 1.91 -0.31 -6.00
CA ILE A 205 3.13 -0.40 -5.19
C ILE A 205 3.74 0.99 -5.01
N THR A 206 4.58 1.17 -3.99
CA THR A 206 5.38 2.40 -3.79
C THR A 206 6.85 2.09 -3.96
N TRP A 207 7.61 2.95 -4.65
CA TRP A 207 9.05 2.79 -4.81
C TRP A 207 9.82 3.68 -3.83
N GLU A 208 10.78 3.10 -3.11
CA GLU A 208 11.79 3.84 -2.34
C GLU A 208 13.10 4.01 -3.13
N GLN A 209 13.40 3.07 -4.03
CA GLN A 209 14.55 3.12 -4.93
C GLN A 209 14.19 2.51 -6.28
N GLY A 210 14.61 3.18 -7.35
CA GLY A 210 14.36 2.75 -8.72
C GLY A 210 15.02 1.44 -9.12
N PRO A 211 14.61 0.86 -10.26
CA PRO A 211 15.28 -0.30 -10.82
C PRO A 211 16.72 0.06 -11.23
N ALA A 212 17.65 -0.83 -10.87
CA ALA A 212 19.06 -0.75 -11.21
C ALA A 212 19.54 -2.08 -11.80
N THR A 213 20.51 -2.02 -12.69
CA THR A 213 21.24 -3.16 -13.25
C THR A 213 22.62 -3.26 -12.59
N ALA A 214 23.44 -4.22 -13.02
CA ALA A 214 24.82 -4.33 -12.54
C ALA A 214 25.67 -3.09 -12.88
N GLU A 215 25.28 -2.35 -13.92
CA GLU A 215 25.94 -1.14 -14.40
C GLU A 215 25.46 0.15 -13.71
N GLY A 216 24.42 0.07 -12.87
CA GLY A 216 23.85 1.21 -12.14
C GLY A 216 22.36 1.42 -12.41
N GLU A 217 21.87 2.61 -12.09
CA GLU A 217 20.46 2.99 -12.30
C GLU A 217 20.05 2.87 -13.78
N VAL A 218 18.79 2.52 -14.03
CA VAL A 218 18.26 2.49 -15.39
C VAL A 218 18.29 3.90 -15.99
N THR A 219 18.90 4.01 -17.17
CA THR A 219 18.99 5.24 -17.97
C THR A 219 18.29 5.02 -19.31
N PRO A 220 18.08 6.07 -20.15
CA PRO A 220 17.51 5.90 -21.50
C PRO A 220 18.35 5.00 -22.43
N THR A 221 19.62 4.74 -22.08
CA THR A 221 20.55 3.91 -22.87
C THR A 221 20.73 2.50 -22.33
N THR A 222 20.15 2.16 -21.17
CA THR A 222 20.21 0.80 -20.61
C THR A 222 19.62 -0.21 -21.59
N ALA A 223 20.31 -1.33 -21.81
CA ALA A 223 19.87 -2.33 -22.76
C ALA A 223 18.54 -2.99 -22.32
N PRO A 224 17.56 -3.22 -23.21
CA PRO A 224 16.28 -3.83 -22.84
C PRO A 224 16.41 -5.22 -22.20
N GLY A 225 17.46 -5.96 -22.56
CA GLY A 225 17.76 -7.29 -21.99
C GLY A 225 18.54 -7.25 -20.68
N ALA A 226 18.94 -6.07 -20.18
CA ALA A 226 19.69 -5.97 -18.93
C ALA A 226 18.84 -6.46 -17.76
N ALA A 227 19.44 -7.28 -16.89
CA ALA A 227 18.80 -7.80 -15.70
C ALA A 227 18.68 -6.69 -14.65
N ILE A 228 17.51 -6.59 -14.03
CA ILE A 228 17.32 -5.74 -12.85
C ILE A 228 17.85 -6.49 -11.65
N THR A 229 18.89 -5.93 -11.03
CA THR A 229 19.60 -6.52 -9.88
C THR A 229 19.40 -5.72 -8.60
N GLY A 230 18.82 -4.53 -8.68
CA GLY A 230 18.54 -3.68 -7.53
C GLY A 230 17.21 -2.95 -7.69
N SER A 231 16.50 -2.83 -6.57
CA SER A 231 15.36 -1.93 -6.37
C SER A 231 14.96 -1.98 -4.90
N THR A 232 14.19 -0.99 -4.46
CA THR A 232 13.50 -1.05 -3.17
C THR A 232 12.07 -0.56 -3.36
N LEU A 233 11.10 -1.42 -3.08
CA LEU A 233 9.68 -1.09 -3.22
C LEU A 233 8.88 -1.68 -2.07
N PHE A 234 7.77 -1.00 -1.73
CA PHE A 234 6.76 -1.43 -0.78
C PHE A 234 5.61 -2.15 -1.48
N THR A 235 5.29 -3.35 -0.99
CA THR A 235 4.04 -4.08 -1.26
C THR A 235 3.84 -5.20 -0.24
N TRP A 236 2.60 -5.61 0.01
CA TRP A 236 2.27 -6.77 0.86
C TRP A 236 2.92 -6.75 2.25
N GLY A 237 3.00 -5.57 2.87
CA GLY A 237 3.59 -5.39 4.19
C GLY A 237 5.11 -5.48 4.24
N GLN A 238 5.79 -5.51 3.09
CA GLN A 238 7.24 -5.65 2.96
C GLN A 238 7.84 -4.49 2.18
N VAL A 239 9.09 -4.17 2.49
CA VAL A 239 9.95 -3.23 1.74
C VAL A 239 11.23 -3.97 1.36
N GLY A 240 11.62 -3.90 0.10
CA GLY A 240 12.87 -4.47 -0.39
C GLY A 240 12.92 -4.67 -1.89
N HIS A 241 13.88 -5.49 -2.35
CA HIS A 241 13.92 -5.95 -3.74
C HIS A 241 12.93 -7.11 -3.91
N LEU A 242 11.70 -6.76 -4.29
CA LEU A 242 10.57 -7.70 -4.38
C LEU A 242 10.19 -8.05 -5.83
N LEU A 243 11.09 -7.79 -6.78
CA LEU A 243 10.88 -8.10 -8.19
C LEU A 243 11.14 -9.59 -8.47
N ALA A 244 10.47 -10.12 -9.49
CA ALA A 244 10.67 -11.49 -9.93
C ALA A 244 12.14 -11.76 -10.32
N LYS A 245 12.63 -12.95 -10.00
CA LYS A 245 14.01 -13.36 -10.30
C LYS A 245 14.28 -13.27 -11.80
N ASN A 246 15.46 -12.75 -12.15
CA ASN A 246 15.92 -12.58 -13.53
C ASN A 246 15.02 -11.65 -14.38
N LEU A 247 14.23 -10.77 -13.76
CA LEU A 247 13.45 -9.78 -14.49
C LEU A 247 14.39 -8.84 -15.27
N THR A 248 14.17 -8.70 -16.57
CA THR A 248 14.90 -7.74 -17.40
C THR A 248 14.20 -6.39 -17.45
N LEU A 249 14.88 -5.34 -17.90
CA LEU A 249 14.26 -4.02 -18.13
C LEU A 249 13.05 -4.13 -19.07
N GLN A 250 13.13 -4.90 -20.15
CA GLN A 250 11.99 -5.14 -21.04
C GLN A 250 10.85 -5.88 -20.33
N GLY A 251 11.18 -6.86 -19.46
CA GLY A 251 10.19 -7.58 -18.66
C GLY A 251 9.47 -6.66 -17.66
N LEU A 252 10.22 -5.77 -17.02
CA LEU A 252 9.70 -4.74 -16.12
C LEU A 252 8.73 -3.80 -16.86
N LEU A 253 9.16 -3.24 -17.99
CA LEU A 253 8.34 -2.31 -18.78
C LEU A 253 7.03 -2.96 -19.26
N LYS A 254 7.02 -4.27 -19.57
CA LYS A 254 5.80 -5.02 -19.92
C LYS A 254 4.76 -5.14 -18.80
N HIS A 255 5.07 -4.71 -17.58
CA HIS A 255 4.15 -4.76 -16.44
C HIS A 255 3.91 -3.37 -15.83
N LEU A 256 4.67 -2.35 -16.20
CA LEU A 256 4.51 -0.99 -15.66
C LEU A 256 3.54 -0.17 -16.50
N TYR A 257 2.53 0.40 -15.85
CA TYR A 257 1.50 1.23 -16.49
C TYR A 257 1.57 2.70 -16.08
N GLY A 258 2.68 3.14 -15.49
CA GLY A 258 2.86 4.51 -15.02
C GLY A 258 2.55 4.66 -13.55
N GLY A 259 2.66 5.89 -13.08
CA GLY A 259 2.52 6.21 -11.67
C GLY A 259 2.14 7.64 -11.40
N LEU A 260 2.00 7.89 -10.10
CA LEU A 260 1.72 9.17 -9.46
C LEU A 260 2.87 9.46 -8.50
N VAL A 261 3.31 10.71 -8.48
CA VAL A 261 4.28 11.21 -7.51
C VAL A 261 3.56 12.19 -6.62
N PHE A 262 3.66 11.97 -5.31
CA PHE A 262 3.08 12.84 -4.31
C PHE A 262 4.18 13.51 -3.49
N SER A 263 3.97 14.75 -3.07
CA SER A 263 4.75 15.30 -1.95
C SER A 263 4.47 14.52 -0.67
N LYS A 264 5.28 14.73 0.36
CA LYS A 264 4.93 14.29 1.70
C LYS A 264 3.57 14.80 2.15
N ILE A 265 2.92 14.00 2.99
CA ILE A 265 1.76 14.41 3.77
C ILE A 265 2.28 15.31 4.91
N PRO A 266 1.86 16.59 4.98
CA PRO A 266 2.39 17.56 5.94
C PRO A 266 1.97 17.27 7.38
#